data_AF-A0A924QZR2-F1
#
_entry.id   AF-A0A924QZR2-F1
#
_cell.length_a   1.000
_cell.length_b   1.000
_cell.length_c   1.000
_cell.angle_alpha   90.00
_cell.angle_beta   90.00
_cell.angle_gamma   90.00
#
_symmetry.space_group_name_H-M   'P 1'
#
loop_
_entity.id
_entity.type
_entity.pdbx_description
1 polymer ?
#
loop_
_entity_poly.entity_id
_entity_poly.type
_entity_poly.pdbx_seq_one_letter_code
_entity_poly.pdbx_strand_id
1 'polypeptide(L)' 'MHDMLPLLEKTRFPAIRRAQLDTLQVNLGYKCNQTCLHCHVNAGPNRTEMMDTDTLALIPQVLAAR' A
#
# COMPACT_ATOMS: atom_id res chain seq x y z
N MET A 1 15.18 21.68 2.45
CA MET A 1 15.13 20.64 1.40
C MET A 1 16.33 20.85 0.51
N HIS A 2 17.14 19.82 0.24
CA HIS A 2 18.33 19.95 -0.60
C HIS A 2 17.98 19.76 -2.08
N ASP A 3 18.64 20.51 -2.97
CA ASP A 3 18.46 20.40 -4.41
C ASP A 3 19.19 19.16 -4.96
N MET A 4 18.50 18.02 -4.92
CA MET A 4 19.06 16.71 -5.27
C MET A 4 18.86 16.35 -6.75
N LEU A 5 18.01 17.07 -7.49
CA LEU A 5 17.64 16.73 -8.87
C LEU A 5 18.86 16.66 -9.81
N PRO A 6 19.83 17.61 -9.79
CA PRO A 6 21.00 17.56 -10.67
C PRO A 6 21.94 16.35 -10.41
N LEU A 7 21.84 15.73 -9.24
CA LEU A 7 22.61 14.54 -8.88
C LEU A 7 21.89 13.26 -9.34
N LEU A 8 20.56 13.22 -9.24
CA LEU A 8 19.74 12.08 -9.65
C LEU A 8 19.73 11.91 -11.17
N GLU A 9 19.70 13.00 -11.95
CA GLU A 9 19.72 12.96 -13.41
C GLU A 9 20.96 12.28 -14.00
N LYS A 10 22.09 12.34 -13.27
CA LYS A 10 23.37 11.72 -13.68
C LYS A 10 23.43 10.21 -13.41
N THR A 11 22.48 9.67 -12.65
CA THR A 11 22.43 8.27 -12.26
C THR A 11 21.19 7.60 -12.83
N ARG A 12 21.34 6.40 -13.41
CA ARG A 12 20.17 5.58 -13.70
C ARG A 12 19.84 4.75 -12.48
N PHE A 13 18.56 4.69 -12.14
CA PHE A 13 18.08 3.76 -11.14
C PHE A 13 18.34 2.32 -11.62
N PRO A 14 18.86 1.41 -10.78
CA PRO A 14 19.13 0.04 -11.20
C PRO A 14 17.84 -0.65 -11.66
N ALA A 15 17.99 -1.61 -12.57
CA ALA A 15 16.87 -2.44 -12.98
C ALA A 15 16.33 -3.22 -11.79
N ILE A 16 15.07 -2.98 -11.42
CA ILE A 16 14.39 -3.71 -10.35
C ILE A 16 13.73 -4.97 -10.91
N ARG A 17 13.86 -6.07 -10.16
CA ARG A 17 13.15 -7.32 -10.38
C ARG A 17 12.31 -7.61 -9.14
N ARG A 18 11.03 -7.93 -9.35
CA ARG A 18 10.14 -8.33 -8.27
C ARG A 18 10.51 -9.76 -7.84
N ALA A 19 10.65 -9.99 -6.55
CA ALA A 19 10.76 -11.34 -6.00
C ALA A 19 9.43 -12.10 -6.12
N GLN A 20 9.44 -13.40 -5.81
CA GLN A 20 8.21 -14.18 -5.66
C GLN A 20 7.30 -13.53 -4.62
N LEU A 21 5.98 -13.65 -4.81
CA LEU A 21 5.01 -13.16 -3.84
C LEU A 21 4.88 -14.18 -2.70
N ASP A 22 5.37 -13.83 -1.52
CA ASP A 22 5.23 -14.68 -0.32
C ASP A 22 4.08 -14.21 0.60
N THR A 23 3.72 -12.94 0.56
CA THR A 23 2.70 -12.36 1.45
C THR A 23 1.96 -11.22 0.76
N LEU A 24 0.63 -11.24 0.86
CA LEU A 24 -0.24 -10.15 0.41
C LEU A 24 -0.86 -9.47 1.64
N GLN A 25 -0.50 -8.21 1.88
CA GLN A 25 -1.15 -7.36 2.86
C GLN A 25 -2.16 -6.45 2.15
N VAL A 26 -3.38 -6.41 2.66
CA VAL A 26 -4.49 -5.62 2.10
C VAL A 26 -5.14 -4.81 3.19
N ASN A 27 -5.41 -3.53 2.91
CA ASN A 27 -6.26 -2.72 3.76
C ASN A 27 -7.72 -3.06 3.45
N LEU A 28 -8.45 -3.54 4.46
CA LEU A 28 -9.90 -3.78 4.33
C LEU A 28 -10.71 -2.49 4.44
N GLY A 29 -10.10 -1.38 4.84
CA GLY A 29 -10.76 -0.10 5.00
C GLY A 29 -9.91 0.87 5.80
N TYR A 30 -10.47 2.05 6.05
CA TYR A 30 -9.83 3.10 6.84
C TYR A 30 -10.52 3.36 8.18
N LYS A 31 -11.57 2.59 8.51
CA LYS A 31 -12.21 2.66 9.81
C LYS A 31 -11.30 2.06 10.89
N CYS A 32 -10.92 2.89 11.86
CA CYS A 32 -10.10 2.50 13.01
C CYS A 32 -10.62 3.21 14.26
N ASN A 33 -10.45 2.63 15.46
CA ASN A 33 -10.95 3.25 16.70
C ASN A 33 -10.06 4.39 17.23
N GLN A 34 -8.98 4.73 16.52
CA GLN A 34 -7.99 5.73 16.93
C GLN A 34 -7.59 6.61 15.75
N THR A 35 -7.15 7.83 16.07
CA THR A 35 -6.55 8.77 15.11
C THR A 35 -5.11 9.03 15.53
N CYS A 36 -4.17 8.29 14.96
CA CYS A 36 -2.75 8.38 15.33
C CYS A 36 -2.04 9.45 14.48
N LEU A 37 -1.18 10.28 15.10
CA LEU A 37 -0.39 11.32 14.42
C LEU A 37 0.55 10.75 13.32
N HIS A 38 0.92 9.48 13.43
CA HIS A 38 1.82 8.79 12.50
C HIS A 38 1.09 7.82 11.56
N CYS A 39 -0.24 7.93 11.43
CA CYS A 39 -1.02 7.06 10.54
C CYS A 39 -0.83 7.46 9.07
N HIS A 40 0.03 6.74 8.34
CA HIS A 40 0.29 7.03 6.93
C HIS A 40 -0.94 6.87 6.01
N VAL A 41 -1.91 6.02 6.38
CA VAL A 41 -3.16 5.83 5.62
C VAL A 41 -4.30 6.72 6.08
N ASN A 42 -4.09 7.55 7.11
CA ASN A 42 -5.09 8.45 7.69
C ASN A 42 -6.41 7.73 8.07
N ALA A 43 -6.28 6.54 8.67
CA ALA A 43 -7.39 5.81 9.25
C ALA A 43 -7.90 6.51 10.53
N GLY A 44 -9.17 6.31 10.86
CA GLY A 44 -9.80 6.97 12.01
C GLY A 44 -11.24 6.55 12.27
N PRO A 45 -11.83 7.01 13.39
CA PRO A 45 -13.15 6.56 13.85
C PRO A 45 -14.29 7.06 12.98
N ASN A 46 -14.08 8.19 12.30
CA ASN A 46 -15.06 8.82 11.42
C ASN A 46 -14.95 8.35 9.96
N ARG A 47 -14.01 7.45 9.65
CA ARG A 47 -13.86 6.87 8.31
C ARG A 47 -14.93 5.81 8.07
N THR A 48 -15.42 5.74 6.84
CA THR A 48 -16.49 4.82 6.43
C THR A 48 -16.07 3.90 5.30
N GLU A 49 -14.91 4.15 4.69
CA GLU A 49 -14.37 3.35 3.60
C GLU A 49 -14.05 1.95 4.09
N MET A 50 -14.74 0.97 3.52
CA MET A 50 -14.59 -0.45 3.77
C MET A 50 -14.68 -1.20 2.44
N MET A 51 -13.87 -2.25 2.31
CA MET A 51 -13.91 -3.19 1.20
C MET A 51 -15.23 -3.94 1.22
N ASP A 52 -15.91 -3.99 0.08
CA ASP A 52 -17.13 -4.80 -0.07
C ASP A 52 -16.80 -6.30 -0.20
N THR A 53 -17.84 -7.11 -0.02
CA THR A 53 -17.73 -8.58 -0.02
C THR A 53 -17.24 -9.14 -1.36
N ASP A 54 -17.66 -8.54 -2.48
CA ASP A 54 -17.31 -9.02 -3.82
C ASP A 54 -15.81 -8.83 -4.06
N THR A 55 -15.28 -7.66 -3.68
CA THR A 55 -13.85 -7.34 -3.74
C THR A 55 -13.05 -8.23 -2.77
N LEU A 56 -13.56 -8.46 -1.56
CA LEU A 56 -12.93 -9.34 -0.58
C LEU A 56 -12.79 -10.77 -1.11
N ALA A 57 -13.80 -11.27 -1.85
CA ALA A 57 -13.80 -12.59 -2.47
C ALA A 57 -12.74 -12.75 -3.59
N LEU A 58 -12.15 -11.65 -4.07
CA LEU A 58 -11.04 -11.70 -5.03
C LEU A 58 -9.69 -12.01 -4.37
N ILE A 59 -9.54 -11.78 -3.06
CA ILE A 59 -8.24 -11.94 -2.37
C ILE A 59 -7.67 -13.37 -2.53
N PRO A 60 -8.43 -14.46 -2.29
CA PRO A 60 -7.91 -15.81 -2.47
C PRO A 60 -7.55 -16.11 -3.93
N GLN A 61 -8.29 -15.53 -4.89
CA GLN A 61 -8.04 -15.73 -6.32
C GLN A 61 -6.72 -15.07 -6.74
N VAL A 62 -6.43 -13.88 -6.21
CA VAL A 62 -5.16 -13.17 -6.44
C VAL A 62 -3.98 -13.94 -5.86
N LEU A 63 -4.14 -14.50 -4.65
CA LEU A 63 -3.12 -15.33 -4.02
C LEU A 63 -2.85 -16.62 -4.81
N ALA A 64 -3.89 -17.27 -5.33
CA ALA A 64 -3.72 -18.50 -6.11
C ALA A 64 -3.09 -18.27 -7.50
N ALA A 65 -3.24 -17.07 -8.07
CA ALA A 65 -2.75 -16.74 -9.40
C ALA A 65 -1.31 -16.17 -9.44
N ARG A 66 -0.60 -16.15 -8.31
CA ARG A 66 0.73 -15.53 -8.17
C ARG A 66 1.70 -16.47 -7.49
#